data_AF-A0A3N2IE55-F1
#
_entry.id   AF-A0A3N2IE55-F1
#
_cell.length_a   1.000
_cell.length_b   1.000
_cell.length_c   1.000
_cell.angle_alpha   90.00
_cell.angle_beta   90.00
_cell.angle_gamma   90.00
#
_symmetry.space_group_name_H-M   'P 1'
#
loop_
_entity.id
_entity.type
_entity.pdbx_description
1 polymer ?
#
loop_
_entity_poly.entity_id
_entity_poly.type
_entity_poly.pdbx_seq_one_letter_code
_entity_poly.pdbx_strand_id
1 'polypeptide(L)'
;MSSDPIDPARPSEPASRGVEAARREIRDDEAKRVIGLLADGVLPERAARWVADGVDDEHARALADTAGIPLEARLDHLARLAASQGLAFAGPREARAHHGQAVIASMTAESAAADSLAFSNGFSDTIEESVRDSISRLFPRRKK
;
A
#
# COMPACT_ATOMS: atom_id res chain seq x y z
N MET A 1 8.20 51.17 -12.14
CA MET A 1 8.33 49.71 -12.33
C MET A 1 8.95 49.18 -11.05
N SER A 2 8.13 48.70 -10.12
CA SER A 2 8.56 48.13 -8.85
C SER A 2 8.78 46.64 -9.08
N SER A 3 10.03 46.20 -8.99
CA SER A 3 10.36 44.77 -8.99
C SER A 3 10.19 44.26 -7.56
N ASP A 4 9.20 43.39 -7.33
CA ASP A 4 9.08 42.66 -6.08
C ASP A 4 10.28 41.71 -5.92
N PRO A 5 10.92 41.66 -4.74
CA PRO A 5 11.99 40.71 -4.48
C PRO A 5 11.41 39.30 -4.34
N ILE A 6 11.90 38.38 -5.16
CA ILE A 6 11.67 36.94 -5.01
C ILE A 6 12.36 36.52 -3.70
N ASP A 7 11.58 36.23 -2.67
CA ASP A 7 12.05 35.70 -1.40
C ASP A 7 12.49 34.23 -1.56
N PRO A 8 13.80 33.90 -1.45
CA PRO A 8 14.31 32.56 -1.74
C PRO A 8 14.22 31.58 -0.55
N ALA A 9 13.47 31.90 0.51
CA ALA A 9 13.60 31.19 1.80
C ALA A 9 12.32 30.58 2.38
N ARG A 10 11.29 30.24 1.58
CA ARG A 10 10.29 29.28 2.08
C ARG A 10 10.86 27.87 2.01
N PRO A 11 11.11 27.18 3.14
CA PRO A 11 11.28 25.75 3.09
C PRO A 11 10.01 25.16 2.48
N SER A 12 10.14 24.50 1.33
CA SER A 12 9.08 23.69 0.77
C SER A 12 8.67 22.70 1.84
N GLU A 13 7.47 22.86 2.41
CA GLU A 13 6.90 21.81 3.25
C GLU A 13 7.03 20.49 2.48
N PRO A 14 7.50 19.40 3.10
CA PRO A 14 7.59 18.12 2.41
C PRO A 14 6.22 17.85 1.80
N ALA A 15 6.15 17.77 0.48
CA ALA A 15 4.90 17.60 -0.23
C ALA A 15 4.17 16.41 0.40
N SER A 16 3.04 16.70 1.06
CA SER A 16 2.19 15.66 1.64
C SER A 16 1.97 14.60 0.56
N ARG A 17 2.11 13.33 0.93
CA ARG A 17 1.98 12.20 -0.02
C ARG A 17 0.58 12.16 -0.64
N GLY A 18 -0.35 12.93 -0.06
CA GLY A 18 -1.69 13.19 -0.55
C GLY A 18 -2.68 12.16 -0.02
N VAL A 19 -3.95 12.57 0.02
CA VAL A 19 -5.04 11.76 0.58
C VAL A 19 -5.17 10.39 -0.11
N GLU A 20 -4.84 10.29 -1.39
CA GLU A 20 -4.86 9.03 -2.15
C GLU A 20 -3.85 8.00 -1.65
N ALA A 21 -2.67 8.45 -1.20
CA ALA A 21 -1.69 7.55 -0.59
C ALA A 21 -2.21 7.01 0.75
N ALA A 22 -2.78 7.89 1.58
CA ALA A 22 -3.40 7.51 2.84
C ALA A 22 -4.59 6.54 2.63
N ARG A 23 -5.44 6.76 1.61
CA ARG A 23 -6.55 5.85 1.29
C ARG A 23 -6.07 4.46 0.88
N ARG A 24 -5.00 4.34 0.08
CA ARG A 24 -4.40 3.04 -0.24
C ARG A 24 -3.89 2.34 1.01
N GLU A 25 -3.18 3.08 1.86
CA GLU A 25 -2.67 2.57 3.13
C GLU A 25 -3.76 2.07 4.09
N ILE A 26 -4.85 2.83 4.23
CA ILE A 26 -6.02 2.44 5.02
C ILE A 26 -6.63 1.15 4.47
N ARG A 27 -6.75 1.05 3.13
CA ARG A 27 -7.29 -0.13 2.47
C ARG A 27 -6.40 -1.37 2.69
N ASP A 28 -5.08 -1.21 2.65
CA ASP A 28 -4.13 -2.28 2.95
C ASP A 28 -4.23 -2.76 4.40
N ASP A 29 -4.38 -1.83 5.35
CA ASP A 29 -4.52 -2.17 6.76
C ASP A 29 -5.86 -2.80 7.08
N GLU A 30 -6.94 -2.34 6.46
CA GLU A 30 -8.23 -2.99 6.56
C GLU A 30 -8.18 -4.43 6.00
N ALA A 31 -7.48 -4.65 4.89
CA ALA A 31 -7.29 -6.00 4.36
C ALA A 31 -6.58 -6.90 5.37
N LYS A 32 -5.47 -6.41 5.96
CA LYS A 32 -4.72 -7.12 7.01
C LYS A 32 -5.57 -7.38 8.26
N ARG A 33 -6.39 -6.42 8.69
CA ARG A 33 -7.32 -6.59 9.81
C ARG A 33 -8.29 -7.72 9.56
N VAL A 34 -8.96 -7.71 8.40
CA VAL A 34 -9.97 -8.72 8.01
C VAL A 34 -9.38 -10.13 7.96
N ILE A 35 -8.11 -10.28 7.59
CA ILE A 35 -7.43 -11.59 7.48
C ILE A 35 -6.57 -11.95 8.70
N GLY A 36 -6.53 -11.11 9.74
CA GLY A 36 -5.80 -11.38 10.98
C GLY A 36 -4.28 -11.20 10.90
N LEU A 37 -3.78 -10.34 10.00
CA LEU A 37 -2.35 -10.07 9.78
C LEU A 37 -1.94 -8.63 10.11
N LEU A 38 -2.78 -7.84 10.78
CA LEU A 38 -2.47 -6.45 11.08
C LEU A 38 -1.39 -6.34 12.16
N ALA A 39 -0.34 -5.58 11.87
CA ALA A 39 0.65 -5.15 12.87
C ALA A 39 0.08 -3.94 13.63
N ASP A 40 -0.46 -4.19 14.81
CA ASP A 40 -1.26 -3.23 15.58
C ASP A 40 -0.46 -2.15 16.32
N GLY A 41 0.79 -2.43 16.68
CA GLY A 41 1.66 -1.51 17.43
C GLY A 41 1.98 -0.21 16.69
N VAL A 42 1.91 -0.20 15.36
CA VAL A 42 2.23 0.98 14.51
C VAL A 42 0.97 1.72 14.03
N LEU A 43 -0.22 1.18 14.31
CA LEU A 43 -1.48 1.74 13.83
C LEU A 43 -1.71 3.20 14.27
N PRO A 44 -1.40 3.60 15.52
CA PRO A 44 -1.54 5.00 15.95
C PRO A 44 -0.68 5.98 15.16
N GLU A 45 0.60 5.65 14.97
CA GLU A 45 1.54 6.50 14.22
C GLU A 45 1.12 6.64 12.75
N ARG A 46 0.58 5.56 12.18
CA ARG A 46 0.04 5.59 10.82
C ARG A 46 -1.23 6.43 10.72
N ALA A 47 -2.13 6.32 11.69
CA ALA A 47 -3.33 7.14 11.74
C ALA A 47 -3.02 8.64 11.85
N ALA A 48 -2.05 9.01 12.70
CA ALA A 48 -1.56 10.38 12.76
C ALA A 48 -1.02 10.86 11.40
N ARG A 49 -0.35 9.98 10.65
CA ARG A 49 0.13 10.27 9.30
C ARG A 49 -1.01 10.41 8.29
N TRP A 50 -2.05 9.58 8.36
CA TRP A 50 -3.23 9.71 7.49
C TRP A 50 -3.95 11.04 7.70
N VAL A 51 -4.09 11.49 8.94
CA VAL A 51 -4.65 12.80 9.27
C VAL A 51 -3.77 13.91 8.68
N ALA A 52 -2.45 13.83 8.82
CA ALA A 52 -1.51 14.78 8.20
C ALA A 52 -1.52 14.74 6.65
N ASP A 53 -1.81 13.58 6.06
CA ASP A 53 -1.99 13.39 4.62
C ASP A 53 -3.36 13.88 4.11
N GLY A 54 -4.23 14.39 5.00
CA GLY A 54 -5.50 15.04 4.65
C GLY A 54 -6.74 14.17 4.80
N VAL A 55 -6.65 13.02 5.49
CA VAL A 55 -7.84 12.21 5.84
C VAL A 55 -8.63 12.91 6.96
N ASP A 56 -9.71 13.60 6.58
CA ASP A 56 -10.66 14.15 7.55
C ASP A 56 -11.71 13.12 7.92
N ASP A 57 -11.41 12.33 8.95
CA ASP A 57 -12.30 11.32 9.50
C ASP A 57 -12.14 11.26 11.03
N GLU A 58 -13.26 11.15 11.75
CA GLU A 58 -13.24 11.11 13.22
C GLU A 58 -12.54 9.86 13.76
N HIS A 59 -12.64 8.73 13.05
CA HIS A 59 -12.01 7.48 13.47
C HIS A 59 -10.51 7.48 13.17
N ALA A 60 -10.07 8.19 12.12
CA ALA A 60 -8.64 8.44 11.89
C ALA A 60 -8.04 9.30 13.02
N ARG A 61 -8.74 10.36 13.44
CA ARG A 61 -8.33 11.19 14.58
C ARG A 61 -8.33 10.42 15.90
N ALA A 62 -9.36 9.61 16.16
CA ALA A 62 -9.43 8.75 17.34
C ALA A 62 -8.32 7.70 17.40
N LEU A 63 -7.91 7.15 16.25
CA LEU A 63 -6.76 6.24 16.15
C LEU A 63 -5.43 6.96 16.38
N ALA A 64 -5.30 8.21 15.94
CA ALA A 64 -4.09 8.99 16.14
C ALA A 64 -3.88 9.38 17.62
N ASP A 65 -4.98 9.64 18.34
CA ASP A 65 -4.98 10.08 19.74
C ASP A 65 -5.04 8.91 20.75
N THR A 66 -4.43 7.76 20.42
CA THR A 66 -4.51 6.56 21.26
C THR A 66 -3.49 6.58 22.40
N ALA A 67 -3.76 7.34 23.47
CA ALA A 67 -3.17 7.03 24.77
C ALA A 67 -4.08 6.02 25.51
N GLY A 68 -3.69 4.73 25.52
CA GLY A 68 -4.32 3.72 26.39
C GLY A 68 -5.62 3.07 25.87
N ILE A 69 -5.95 3.20 24.59
CA ILE A 69 -7.11 2.50 23.99
C ILE A 69 -6.78 1.01 23.78
N PRO A 70 -7.67 0.06 24.20
CA PRO A 70 -7.50 -1.37 23.96
C PRO A 70 -7.37 -1.72 22.47
N LEU A 71 -6.69 -2.82 22.16
CA LEU A 71 -6.50 -3.27 20.78
C LEU A 71 -7.82 -3.41 20.03
N GLU A 72 -8.81 -4.05 20.63
CA GLU A 72 -10.12 -4.30 20.03
C GLU A 72 -10.81 -3.00 19.61
N ALA A 73 -10.71 -1.96 20.43
CA ALA A 73 -11.26 -0.65 20.13
C ALA A 73 -10.48 0.05 18.99
N ARG A 74 -9.16 -0.12 18.90
CA ARG A 74 -8.39 0.36 17.74
C ARG A 74 -8.79 -0.36 16.45
N LEU A 75 -8.99 -1.67 16.50
CA LEU A 75 -9.45 -2.44 15.35
C LEU A 75 -10.86 -2.03 14.91
N ASP A 76 -11.75 -1.71 15.86
CA ASP A 76 -13.09 -1.19 15.57
C ASP A 76 -13.03 0.18 14.89
N HIS A 77 -12.18 1.10 15.38
CA HIS A 77 -11.98 2.38 14.71
C HIS A 77 -11.42 2.23 13.29
N LEU A 78 -10.49 1.31 13.05
CA LEU A 78 -9.99 1.03 11.70
C LEU A 78 -11.09 0.51 10.78
N ALA A 79 -11.94 -0.40 11.28
CA ALA A 79 -13.06 -0.93 10.52
C ALA A 79 -14.07 0.17 10.14
N ARG A 80 -14.40 1.06 11.09
CA ARG A 80 -15.32 2.18 10.85
C ARG A 80 -14.73 3.23 9.90
N LEU A 81 -13.44 3.54 10.05
CA LEU A 81 -12.69 4.40 9.11
C LEU A 81 -12.72 3.82 7.69
N ALA A 82 -12.48 2.52 7.54
CA ALA A 82 -12.53 1.90 6.22
C ALA A 82 -13.95 1.96 5.63
N ALA A 83 -14.98 1.76 6.45
CA ALA A 83 -16.37 1.84 6.02
C ALA A 83 -16.77 3.27 5.60
N SER A 84 -16.45 4.29 6.39
CA SER A 84 -16.77 5.70 6.09
C SER A 84 -16.11 6.18 4.79
N GLN A 85 -14.91 5.67 4.50
CA GLN A 85 -14.14 6.01 3.31
C GLN A 85 -14.49 5.15 2.07
N GLY A 86 -15.40 4.17 2.20
CA GLY A 86 -15.76 3.23 1.13
C GLY A 86 -14.64 2.23 0.77
N LEU A 87 -13.79 1.91 1.74
CA LEU A 87 -12.60 1.05 1.60
C LEU A 87 -12.76 -0.33 2.27
N ALA A 88 -13.89 -0.57 2.93
CA ALA A 88 -14.18 -1.86 3.58
C ALA A 88 -14.31 -3.01 2.57
N PHE A 89 -13.93 -4.21 2.99
CA PHE A 89 -14.11 -5.44 2.21
C PHE A 89 -15.40 -6.15 2.59
N ALA A 90 -16.07 -6.78 1.61
CA ALA A 90 -17.28 -7.56 1.87
C ALA A 90 -17.00 -8.85 2.66
N GLY A 91 -15.76 -9.31 2.67
CA GLY A 91 -15.33 -10.42 3.51
C GLY A 91 -13.90 -10.90 3.26
N PRO A 92 -13.47 -11.97 3.94
CA PRO A 92 -12.08 -12.42 3.94
C PRO A 92 -11.54 -12.83 2.57
N ARG A 93 -12.39 -13.31 1.66
CA ARG A 93 -11.96 -13.70 0.31
C ARG A 93 -11.47 -12.49 -0.49
N GLU A 94 -12.20 -11.38 -0.43
CA GLU A 94 -11.86 -10.15 -1.14
C GLU A 94 -10.61 -9.50 -0.53
N ALA A 95 -10.53 -9.43 0.80
CA ALA A 95 -9.37 -8.92 1.51
C ALA A 95 -8.09 -9.69 1.17
N ARG A 96 -8.15 -11.04 1.09
CA ARG A 96 -7.01 -11.85 0.65
C ARG A 96 -6.60 -11.59 -0.80
N ALA A 97 -7.57 -11.41 -1.70
CA ALA A 97 -7.28 -11.10 -3.10
C ALA A 97 -6.56 -9.75 -3.22
N HIS A 98 -7.05 -8.73 -2.51
CA HIS A 98 -6.39 -7.42 -2.45
C HIS A 98 -4.99 -7.51 -1.86
N HIS A 99 -4.84 -8.16 -0.70
CA HIS A 99 -3.54 -8.32 -0.06
C HIS A 99 -2.55 -9.09 -0.95
N GLY A 100 -2.99 -10.16 -1.61
CA GLY A 100 -2.18 -10.93 -2.55
C GLY A 100 -1.72 -10.09 -3.75
N GLN A 101 -2.59 -9.25 -4.32
CA GLN A 101 -2.23 -8.31 -5.38
C GLN A 101 -1.19 -7.29 -4.90
N ALA A 102 -1.35 -6.74 -3.69
CA ALA A 102 -0.40 -5.79 -3.11
C ALA A 102 0.99 -6.41 -2.88
N VAL A 103 1.05 -7.66 -2.40
CA VAL A 103 2.31 -8.41 -2.21
C VAL A 103 2.99 -8.70 -3.55
N ILE A 104 2.24 -9.14 -4.56
CA ILE A 104 2.80 -9.36 -5.90
C ILE A 104 3.33 -8.04 -6.47
N ALA A 105 2.56 -6.96 -6.35
CA ALA A 105 2.97 -5.64 -6.81
C ALA A 105 4.26 -5.17 -6.13
N SER A 106 4.39 -5.35 -4.80
CA SER A 106 5.61 -4.98 -4.09
C SER A 106 6.81 -5.81 -4.53
N MET A 107 6.65 -7.14 -4.67
CA MET A 107 7.72 -8.02 -5.16
C MET A 107 8.16 -7.66 -6.59
N THR A 108 7.22 -7.32 -7.48
CA THR A 108 7.55 -6.88 -8.84
C THR A 108 8.21 -5.51 -8.87
N ALA A 109 7.80 -4.58 -8.01
CA ALA A 109 8.43 -3.27 -7.90
C ALA A 109 9.85 -3.36 -7.33
N GLU A 110 10.06 -4.22 -6.33
CA GLU A 110 11.39 -4.52 -5.76
C GLU A 110 12.30 -5.19 -6.79
N SER A 111 11.78 -6.13 -7.57
CA SER A 111 12.52 -6.78 -8.67
C SER A 111 12.87 -5.80 -9.78
N ALA A 112 11.92 -4.95 -10.18
CA ALA A 112 12.16 -3.91 -11.19
C ALA A 112 13.15 -2.84 -10.71
N ALA A 113 13.15 -2.47 -9.43
CA ALA A 113 14.13 -1.56 -8.85
C ALA A 113 15.55 -2.15 -8.82
N ALA A 114 15.67 -3.47 -8.59
CA ALA A 114 16.94 -4.19 -8.69
C ALA A 114 17.43 -4.31 -10.16
N ASP A 115 16.51 -4.53 -11.11
CA ASP A 115 16.80 -4.66 -12.54
C ASP A 115 17.07 -3.32 -13.25
N SER A 116 16.57 -2.21 -12.71
CA SER A 116 16.76 -0.86 -13.30
C SER A 116 18.23 -0.42 -13.33
N LEU A 117 19.11 -1.06 -12.55
CA LEU A 117 20.55 -0.81 -12.54
C LEU A 117 21.34 -1.70 -13.53
N ALA A 118 20.71 -2.69 -14.17
CA ALA A 118 21.38 -3.72 -14.98
C ALA A 118 20.92 -3.81 -16.44
N PHE A 119 20.12 -2.86 -16.96
CA PHE A 119 19.55 -2.95 -18.30
C PHE A 119 20.29 -2.10 -19.35
N SER A 120 21.44 -2.59 -19.80
CA SER A 120 21.92 -2.31 -21.15
C SER A 120 22.70 -3.51 -21.69
N ASN A 121 22.12 -4.19 -22.70
CA ASN A 121 22.68 -5.27 -23.53
C ASN A 121 22.52 -6.73 -23.08
N GLY A 122 21.29 -7.24 -22.90
CA GLY A 122 21.15 -8.72 -22.81
C GLY A 122 19.76 -9.34 -22.71
N PHE A 123 18.65 -8.61 -22.90
CA PHE A 123 17.35 -9.09 -22.43
C PHE A 123 16.42 -9.74 -23.47
N SER A 124 16.88 -9.97 -24.71
CA SER A 124 16.03 -10.68 -25.69
C SER A 124 16.17 -12.20 -25.62
N ASP A 125 17.33 -12.74 -25.25
CA ASP A 125 17.56 -14.19 -25.38
C ASP A 125 17.16 -15.01 -24.15
N THR A 126 17.11 -14.42 -22.94
CA THR A 126 16.87 -15.19 -21.69
C THR A 126 15.38 -15.38 -21.35
N ILE A 127 14.48 -14.50 -21.82
CA ILE A 127 13.04 -14.67 -21.57
C ILE A 127 12.45 -15.82 -22.36
N GLU A 128 12.89 -16.02 -23.61
CA GLU A 128 12.24 -17.00 -24.49
C GLU A 128 12.44 -18.44 -23.98
N GLU A 129 13.57 -18.72 -23.32
CA GLU A 129 13.89 -20.05 -22.80
C GLU A 129 13.15 -20.35 -21.48
N SER A 130 13.05 -19.38 -20.57
CA SER A 130 12.39 -19.55 -19.25
C SER A 130 10.86 -19.70 -19.35
N VAL A 131 10.24 -19.00 -20.30
CA VAL A 131 8.79 -19.09 -20.53
C VAL A 131 8.43 -20.43 -21.21
N ARG A 132 9.26 -20.92 -22.14
CA ARG A 132 9.04 -22.19 -22.84
C ARG A 132 9.15 -23.39 -21.89
N ASP A 133 10.11 -23.37 -20.98
CA ASP A 133 10.32 -24.47 -20.02
C ASP A 133 9.20 -24.54 -18.96
N SER A 134 8.66 -23.37 -18.56
CA SER A 134 7.57 -23.28 -17.59
C SER A 134 6.21 -23.74 -18.16
N ILE A 135 5.92 -23.42 -19.43
CA ILE A 135 4.67 -23.87 -20.10
C ILE A 135 4.69 -25.38 -20.35
N SER A 136 5.86 -25.95 -20.67
CA SER A 136 6.03 -27.38 -20.94
C SER A 136 5.76 -28.26 -19.71
N ARG A 137 5.98 -27.74 -18.50
CA ARG A 137 5.68 -28.44 -17.24
C ARG A 137 4.20 -28.43 -16.87
N LEU A 138 3.42 -27.44 -17.31
CA LEU A 138 2.00 -27.30 -16.98
C LEU A 138 1.07 -28.05 -17.94
N PHE A 139 1.55 -28.39 -19.16
CA PHE A 139 0.79 -29.17 -20.14
C PHE A 139 1.59 -30.36 -20.67
N PRO A 140 1.82 -31.43 -19.87
CA PRO A 140 2.43 -32.64 -20.41
C PRO A 140 1.50 -33.24 -21.47
N ARG A 141 1.96 -33.27 -22.74
CA ARG A 141 1.28 -34.00 -23.82
C ARG A 141 1.20 -35.47 -23.42
N ARG A 142 0.01 -35.96 -23.05
CA ARG A 142 -0.27 -37.40 -22.92
C ARG A 142 -0.04 -38.04 -24.31
N LYS A 143 1.08 -38.74 -24.47
CA LYS A 143 1.28 -39.66 -25.61
C LYS A 143 0.51 -40.95 -25.30
N LYS A 144 -0.38 -41.35 -26.22
CA LYS A 144 -0.72 -42.75 -26.46
C LYS A 144 0.40 -43.38 -27.29
#